data_AF-A0A1E4S1L5-F1
#
_entry.id   AF-A0A1E4S1L5-F1
#
_cell.length_a   1.000
_cell.length_b   1.000
_cell.length_c   1.000
_cell.angle_alpha   90.00
_cell.angle_beta   90.00
_cell.angle_gamma   90.00
#
_symmetry.space_group_name_H-M   'P 1'
#
loop_
_entity.id
_entity.type
_entity.pdbx_description
1 polymer ?
#
loop_
_entity_poly.entity_id
_entity_poly.type
_entity_poly.pdbx_seq_one_letter_code
_entity_poly.pdbx_strand_id
1 'polypeptide(L)' 'MAFALSEESKERISKILDSARVIAHYGWIPFVLYLGWIQTPNRPPLLALLSPLPSV' A
#
# COMPACT_ATOMS: atom_id res chain seq x y z
N MET A 1 8.41 12.82 -32.24
CA MET A 1 8.34 11.35 -32.31
C MET A 1 7.53 10.88 -31.11
N ALA A 2 6.27 10.51 -31.29
CA ALA A 2 5.49 9.89 -30.23
C ALA A 2 5.87 8.41 -30.17
N PHE A 3 6.31 7.93 -29.02
CA PHE A 3 6.42 6.49 -28.76
C PHE A 3 5.00 5.92 -28.74
N ALA A 4 4.50 5.54 -29.91
CA ALA A 4 3.26 4.80 -30.02
C ALA A 4 3.51 3.42 -29.40
N LEU A 5 3.09 3.25 -28.15
CA LEU A 5 3.13 1.95 -27.49
C LEU A 5 2.28 0.97 -28.32
N SER A 6 2.84 -0.22 -28.58
CA SER A 6 2.09 -1.34 -29.16
C SER A 6 0.79 -1.56 -28.38
N GLU A 7 -0.30 -1.92 -29.06
CA GLU A 7 -1.59 -2.22 -28.42
C GLU A 7 -1.44 -3.29 -27.33
N GLU A 8 -0.55 -4.26 -27.54
CA GLU A 8 -0.21 -5.27 -26.53
C GLU A 8 0.43 -4.64 -25.28
N SER A 9 1.34 -3.67 -25.45
CA SER A 9 1.96 -2.97 -24.32
C SER A 9 0.95 -2.11 -23.58
N LYS A 10 0.02 -1.47 -24.28
CA LYS A 10 -1.07 -0.68 -23.66
C LYS A 10 -1.98 -1.57 -22.82
N GLU A 11 -2.40 -2.72 -23.35
CA GLU A 11 -3.25 -3.67 -22.63
C GLU A 11 -2.56 -4.18 -21.36
N ARG A 12 -1.27 -4.55 -21.46
CA ARG A 12 -0.47 -4.98 -20.30
C ARG A 12 -0.37 -3.89 -19.24
N ILE A 13 -0.10 -2.64 -19.65
CA ILE A 13 -0.02 -1.51 -18.71
C ILE A 13 -1.37 -1.28 -18.05
N SER A 14 -2.47 -1.29 -18.81
CA SER A 14 -3.82 -1.13 -18.25
C SER A 14 -4.09 -2.18 -17.18
N LYS A 15 -3.80 -3.45 -17.47
CA LYS A 15 -3.99 -4.57 -16.53
C LYS A 15 -3.17 -4.40 -15.25
N ILE A 16 -1.93 -3.93 -15.36
CA ILE A 16 -1.07 -3.65 -14.21
C ILE A 16 -1.64 -2.48 -13.39
N LEU A 17 -2.10 -1.41 -14.03
CA LEU A 17 -2.67 -0.25 -13.35
C LEU A 17 -3.99 -0.58 -12.64
N ASP A 18 -4.83 -1.43 -13.23
CA ASP A 18 -6.05 -1.91 -12.61
C ASP A 18 -5.73 -2.72 -11.34
N SER A 19 -4.72 -3.59 -11.42
CA SER A 19 -4.23 -4.34 -10.26
C SER A 19 -3.62 -3.43 -9.19
N ALA A 20 -2.83 -2.43 -9.61
CA ALA A 20 -2.20 -1.46 -8.73
C ALA A 20 -3.24 -0.62 -7.98
N ARG A 21 -4.37 -0.27 -8.61
CA ARG A 21 -5.48 0.43 -7.96
C ARG A 21 -6.03 -0.37 -6.78
N VAL A 22 -6.26 -1.67 -6.98
CA VAL A 22 -6.78 -2.56 -5.92
C VAL A 22 -5.77 -2.69 -4.79
N ILE A 23 -4.49 -2.92 -5.12
CA ILE A 23 -3.41 -3.03 -4.14
C ILE A 23 -3.28 -1.73 -3.34
N ALA A 24 -3.29 -0.58 -4.00
CA ALA A 24 -3.19 0.71 -3.32
C ALA A 24 -4.40 0.93 -2.40
N HIS A 25 -5.62 0.65 -2.87
CA HIS A 25 -6.83 0.89 -2.08
C HIS A 25 -6.85 0.08 -0.78
N TYR A 26 -6.57 -1.22 -0.86
CA TYR A 26 -6.62 -2.09 0.32
C TYR A 26 -5.31 -2.13 1.11
N GLY A 27 -4.19 -1.90 0.44
CA GLY A 27 -2.84 -1.95 1.03
C GLY A 27 -2.40 -0.65 1.68
N TRP A 28 -3.05 0.49 1.40
CA TRP A 28 -2.62 1.79 1.93
C TRP A 28 -2.56 1.84 3.45
N ILE A 29 -3.65 1.44 4.14
CA ILE A 29 -3.72 1.50 5.61
C ILE A 29 -2.70 0.54 6.25
N PRO A 30 -2.64 -0.77 5.88
CA PRO A 30 -1.62 -1.67 6.41
C PRO A 30 -0.19 -1.17 6.18
N PHE A 31 0.09 -0.56 5.02
CA PHE A 31 1.40 -0.05 4.68
C PHE A 31 1.83 1.12 5.57
N VAL A 32 0.95 2.12 5.76
CA VAL A 32 1.24 3.26 6.63
C VAL A 32 1.43 2.82 8.09
N LEU A 33 0.59 1.91 8.58
CA LEU A 33 0.72 1.34 9.93
C LEU A 33 2.06 0.62 10.10
N TYR A 34 2.45 -0.17 9.10
CA TYR A 34 3.74 -0.87 9.12
C TYR A 34 4.92 0.12 9.17
N LEU A 35 4.91 1.17 8.36
CA LEU A 35 5.96 2.20 8.36
C LEU A 35 6.09 2.90 9.72
N GLY A 36 4.98 3.24 10.37
CA GLY A 36 5.00 3.83 11.71
C GLY A 36 5.49 2.84 12.77
N TRP A 37 5.06 1.58 12.67
CA TRP A 37 5.45 0.52 13.60
C TRP A 37 6.95 0.23 13.57
N ILE A 38 7.57 0.13 12.39
CA ILE A 38 9.00 -0.17 12.28
C ILE A 38 9.91 0.97 12.78
N GLN A 39 9.43 2.21 12.72
CA GLN A 39 10.16 3.40 13.21
C GLN A 39 10.00 3.60 14.72
N THR A 40 9.04 2.93 15.35
CA THR A 40 8.79 3.03 16.79
C THR A 40 9.74 2.11 17.57
N PRO A 41 10.55 2.62 18.52
CA PRO A 41 11.53 1.80 19.24
C PRO A 41 10.95 0.58 19.97
N ASN A 42 9.75 0.73 20.55
CA ASN A 42 9.09 -0.32 21.34
C ASN A 42 8.15 -1.24 20.54
N ARG A 43 8.03 -1.05 19.22
CA ARG A 43 7.24 -1.88 18.28
C ARG A 43 6.00 -2.53 18.92
N PRO A 44 4.98 -1.73 19.27
CA PRO A 44 3.85 -2.21 20.07
C PRO A 44 3.08 -3.36 19.38
N PRO A 45 2.36 -4.21 20.13
CA PRO A 45 1.54 -5.26 19.54
C PRO A 45 0.42 -4.69 18.67
N LEU A 46 -0.02 -5.43 17.66
CA LEU A 46 -1.01 -4.97 16.66
C LEU A 46 -2.32 -4.47 17.29
N LEU A 47 -2.78 -5.10 18.37
CA LEU A 47 -3.98 -4.67 19.08
C LEU A 47 -3.81 -3.28 19.72
N ALA A 48 -2.61 -2.96 20.21
CA ALA A 48 -2.32 -1.64 20.77
C ALA A 48 -2.25 -0.55 19.69
N LEU A 49 -1.89 -0.89 18.44
CA LEU A 49 -1.93 0.06 17.31
C LEU A 49 -3.36 0.44 16.89
N LEU A 50 -4.32 -0.47 17.09
CA LEU A 50 -5.72 -0.26 16.73
C LEU A 50 -6.59 0.20 17.91
N SER A 51 -6.06 0.07 19.13
CA SER A 51 -6.74 0.46 20.35
C SER A 51 -6.70 1.97 20.54
N PRO A 52 -7.85 2.64 20.77
CA PRO A 52 -7.86 4.04 21.18
C PRO A 52 -7.51 4.21 22.68
N LEU A 53 -7.42 3.12 23.43
CA LEU A 53 -7.11 3.13 24.86
C LEU A 53 -5.60 3.27 25.07
N PRO A 54 -5.17 4.05 26.09
CA PRO A 54 -3.77 4.16 26.44
C PRO A 54 -3.25 2.78 26.86
N SER A 55 -2.28 2.26 26.10
CA SER A 55 -1.48 1.12 26.51
C SER A 55 -0.46 1.60 27.54
N VAL A 56 -0.66 1.18 28.79
CA VAL A 56 0.25 1.42 29.92
C VAL A 56 1.64 0.84 29.69
#